data_AF-A0A4S0IFU3-F1
#
_entry.id   AF-A0A4S0IFU3-F1
#
_cell.length_a   1.000
_cell.length_b   1.000
_cell.length_c   1.000
_cell.angle_alpha   90.00
_cell.angle_beta   90.00
_cell.angle_gamma   90.00
#
_symmetry.space_group_name_H-M   'P 1'
#
loop_
_entity.id
_entity.type
_entity.pdbx_description
1 polymer ?
#
loop_
_entity_poly.entity_id
_entity_poly.type
_entity_poly.pdbx_seq_one_letter_code
_entity_poly.pdbx_strand_id
1 'polypeptide(L)'
;LLPYGALVLQEIMTAMQPSRIVVSAQGVREGFLYSLLEAAEQKADPLISAAEELALLRSRSVHHAHDLVEWTGKAFKAFGIDETEDEARYRHAACLLADIGWRAHP
;
A
#
# COMPACT_ATOMS: atom_id res chain seq x y z
N LEU A 1 -15.37 23.31 -17.15
CA LEU A 1 -13.94 22.96 -17.06
C LEU A 1 -13.65 21.52 -17.48
N LEU A 2 -14.47 20.53 -17.09
CA LEU A 2 -14.27 19.11 -17.45
C LEU A 2 -14.04 18.85 -18.95
N PRO A 3 -14.83 19.40 -19.90
CA PRO A 3 -14.59 19.17 -21.33
C PRO A 3 -13.22 19.68 -21.80
N TYR A 4 -12.76 20.80 -21.25
CA TYR A 4 -11.44 21.35 -21.56
C TYR A 4 -10.31 20.50 -20.98
N GLY A 5 -10.47 20.00 -19.75
CA GLY A 5 -9.50 19.08 -19.14
C GLY A 5 -9.40 17.76 -19.90
N ALA A 6 -10.53 17.22 -20.37
CA ALA A 6 -10.56 16.01 -21.19
C ALA A 6 -9.82 16.21 -22.52
N LEU A 7 -10.00 17.36 -23.18
CA LEU A 7 -9.27 17.69 -24.40
C LEU A 7 -7.76 17.72 -24.18
N VAL A 8 -7.29 18.37 -23.11
CA VAL A 8 -5.85 18.41 -22.79
C VAL A 8 -5.29 17.01 -22.52
N LEU A 9 -6.00 16.18 -21.75
CA LEU A 9 -5.58 14.81 -21.50
C LEU A 9 -5.52 13.99 -22.80
N GLN A 10 -6.47 14.18 -23.71
CA GLN A 10 -6.48 13.51 -25.02
C GLN A 10 -5.25 13.86 -25.86
N GLU A 11 -4.86 15.13 -25.91
CA GLU A 11 -3.65 15.55 -26.62
C GLU A 11 -2.39 14.95 -26.00
N ILE A 12 -2.29 14.93 -24.66
CA ILE A 12 -1.17 14.30 -23.94
C ILE A 12 -1.09 12.80 -24.26
N MET A 13 -2.22 12.08 -24.21
CA MET A 13 -2.26 10.64 -24.53
C MET A 13 -1.85 10.36 -25.97
N THR A 14 -2.28 11.19 -26.91
CA THR A 14 -1.96 11.03 -28.33
C THR A 14 -0.47 11.23 -28.60
N ALA A 15 0.15 12.22 -27.94
CA ALA A 15 1.57 12.51 -28.08
C ALA A 15 2.47 11.50 -27.35
N MET A 16 2.11 11.11 -26.13
CA MET A 16 2.93 10.23 -25.28
C MET A 16 2.73 8.73 -25.57
N GLN A 17 1.54 8.35 -26.06
CA GLN A 17 1.12 6.96 -26.28
C GLN A 17 1.37 6.04 -25.06
N PRO A 18 0.91 6.41 -23.85
CA PRO A 18 1.18 5.60 -22.66
C PRO A 18 0.40 4.28 -22.72
N SER A 19 0.98 3.20 -22.18
CA SER A 19 0.30 1.91 -22.09
C SER A 19 -0.79 1.88 -21.01
N ARG A 20 -0.70 2.75 -20.00
CA ARG A 20 -1.63 2.87 -18.86
C ARG A 20 -1.66 4.30 -18.32
N ILE A 21 -2.79 4.65 -17.70
CA ILE A 21 -2.97 5.91 -16.96
C ILE A 21 -3.29 5.55 -15.52
N VAL A 22 -2.56 6.15 -14.58
CA VAL A 22 -2.80 6.00 -13.15
C VAL A 22 -3.17 7.37 -12.60
N VAL A 23 -4.33 7.44 -11.94
CA VAL A 23 -4.81 8.67 -11.30
C VAL A 23 -4.35 8.68 -9.85
N SER A 24 -3.71 9.78 -9.45
CA SER A 24 -3.31 10.00 -8.06
C SER A 24 -4.23 11.01 -7.40
N ALA A 25 -4.74 10.68 -6.21
CA ALA A 25 -5.40 11.65 -5.33
C ALA A 25 -4.37 12.55 -4.60
N GLN A 26 -3.10 12.15 -4.58
CA GLN A 26 -1.98 12.90 -4.00
C GLN A 26 -1.43 13.87 -5.05
N GLY A 27 -1.20 15.13 -4.65
CA GLY A 27 -0.69 16.19 -5.52
C GLY A 27 0.42 17.01 -4.88
N VAL A 28 0.48 18.29 -5.23
CA VAL A 28 1.55 19.21 -4.81
C VAL A 28 1.59 19.37 -3.29
N ARG A 29 0.43 19.46 -2.64
CA ARG A 29 0.35 19.65 -1.19
C ARG A 29 0.99 18.49 -0.45
N GLU A 30 0.67 17.26 -0.84
CA GLU A 30 1.16 16.06 -0.17
C GLU A 30 2.61 15.77 -0.52
N GLY A 31 3.05 16.07 -1.75
CA GLY A 31 4.46 16.03 -2.12
C GLY A 31 5.31 17.03 -1.31
N PHE A 32 4.78 18.23 -1.02
CA PHE A 32 5.45 19.19 -0.14
C PHE A 32 5.56 18.67 1.28
N LEU A 33 4.48 18.12 1.86
CA LEU A 33 4.54 17.51 3.20
C LEU A 33 5.52 16.33 3.25
N TYR A 34 5.53 15.48 2.23
CA TYR A 34 6.50 14.39 2.10
C TYR A 34 7.95 14.90 2.09
N SER A 35 8.22 16.04 1.43
CA SER A 35 9.56 16.63 1.40
C SER A 35 10.07 17.13 2.75
N LEU A 36 9.17 17.31 3.73
CA LEU A 36 9.51 17.71 5.11
C LEU A 36 9.80 16.52 6.03
N LEU A 37 9.52 15.29 5.59
CA LEU A 37 9.79 14.07 6.35
C LEU A 37 11.29 13.80 6.45
N GLU A 38 11.70 13.08 7.50
CA GLU A 38 13.06 12.59 7.59
C GLU A 38 13.36 11.55 6.49
N ALA A 39 14.62 11.44 6.07
CA ALA A 39 15.00 10.51 4.99
C ALA A 39 14.68 9.03 5.31
N ALA A 40 14.56 8.67 6.59
CA ALA A 40 14.13 7.35 7.01
C ALA A 40 12.64 7.12 6.72
N GLU A 41 11.79 8.09 7.08
CA GLU A 41 10.34 8.03 6.85
C GLU A 41 10.01 8.06 5.35
N GLN A 42 10.74 8.86 4.57
CA GLN A 42 10.59 8.89 3.10
C GLN A 42 10.85 7.52 2.45
N LYS A 43 11.78 6.74 3.00
CA LYS A 43 12.14 5.39 2.52
C LYS A 43 11.23 4.30 3.06
N ALA A 44 10.43 4.58 4.08
CA ALA A 44 9.49 3.61 4.63
C ALA A 44 8.43 3.28 3.58
N ASP A 45 8.01 2.02 3.56
CA ASP A 45 6.93 1.59 2.68
C ASP A 45 5.59 2.14 3.20
N PRO A 46 4.90 3.03 2.47
CA PRO A 46 3.68 3.66 2.96
C PRO A 46 2.53 2.67 3.15
N LEU A 47 2.49 1.55 2.41
CA LEU A 47 1.47 0.52 2.59
C LEU A 47 1.69 -0.21 3.92
N ILE A 48 2.92 -0.64 4.18
CA ILE A 48 3.27 -1.35 5.41
C ILE A 48 3.15 -0.42 6.61
N SER A 49 3.63 0.82 6.51
CA SER A 49 3.53 1.82 7.58
C SER A 49 2.08 2.09 7.99
N ALA A 50 1.17 2.24 7.03
CA ALA A 50 -0.25 2.45 7.33
C ALA A 50 -0.92 1.19 7.90
N ALA A 51 -0.56 0.01 7.37
CA ALA A 51 -1.07 -1.27 7.89
C ALA A 51 -0.60 -1.54 9.33
N GLU A 52 0.66 -1.21 9.63
CA GLU A 52 1.26 -1.29 10.96
C GLU A 52 0.52 -0.41 11.97
N GLU A 53 0.27 0.85 11.61
CA GLU A 53 -0.48 1.79 12.45
C GLU A 53 -1.91 1.28 12.70
N LEU A 54 -2.60 0.76 11.69
CA LEU A 54 -3.92 0.16 11.85
C LEU A 54 -3.88 -1.07 12.76
N ALA A 55 -2.87 -1.93 12.62
CA ALA A 55 -2.68 -3.09 13.47
C ALA A 55 -2.48 -2.67 14.93
N LEU A 56 -1.57 -1.72 15.18
CA LEU A 56 -1.31 -1.17 16.51
C LEU A 56 -2.59 -0.59 17.15
N LEU A 57 -3.42 0.08 16.36
CA LEU A 57 -4.61 0.77 16.85
C LEU A 57 -5.85 -0.11 17.00
N ARG A 58 -5.93 -1.26 16.29
CA ARG A 58 -7.20 -2.01 16.13
C ARG A 58 -7.08 -3.51 16.37
N SER A 59 -5.93 -4.12 16.13
CA SER A 59 -5.75 -5.56 16.34
C SER A 59 -5.72 -5.88 17.84
N ARG A 60 -6.04 -7.14 18.18
CA ARG A 60 -5.95 -7.63 19.56
C ARG A 60 -4.50 -7.74 20.03
N SER A 61 -3.58 -8.01 19.12
CA SER A 61 -2.13 -8.05 19.36
C SER A 61 -1.36 -7.73 18.08
N VAL A 62 -0.64 -6.61 18.06
CA VAL A 62 0.26 -6.24 16.96
C VAL A 62 1.45 -7.21 16.85
N HIS A 63 1.97 -7.69 17.98
CA HIS A 63 3.05 -8.69 18.00
C HIS A 63 2.63 -9.98 17.27
N HIS A 64 1.40 -10.44 17.50
CA HIS A 64 0.87 -11.60 16.79
C HIS A 64 0.74 -11.37 15.28
N ALA A 65 0.42 -10.14 14.86
CA ALA A 65 0.35 -9.79 13.46
C ALA A 65 1.73 -9.91 12.78
N HIS A 66 2.81 -9.51 13.45
CA HIS A 66 4.18 -9.75 12.96
C HIS A 66 4.54 -11.23 12.91
N ASP A 67 4.19 -12.00 13.94
CA ASP A 67 4.39 -13.46 13.93
C ASP A 67 3.71 -14.09 12.71
N LEU A 68 2.51 -13.59 12.35
CA LEU A 68 1.76 -14.05 11.18
C LEU A 68 2.48 -13.69 9.86
N VAL A 69 3.09 -12.51 9.75
CA VAL A 69 3.91 -12.12 8.58
C VAL A 69 5.05 -13.11 8.36
N GLU A 70 5.82 -13.41 9.42
CA GLU A 70 6.94 -14.34 9.32
C GLU A 70 6.48 -15.77 9.04
N TRP A 71 5.45 -16.22 9.75
CA TRP A 71 4.94 -17.57 9.64
C TRP A 71 4.36 -17.83 8.25
N THR A 72 3.56 -16.90 7.71
CA THR A 72 2.98 -17.05 6.37
C THR A 72 4.06 -17.06 5.28
N GLY A 73 5.12 -16.26 5.41
CA GLY A 73 6.24 -16.30 4.47
C GLY A 73 6.96 -17.64 4.45
N LYS A 74 7.20 -18.24 5.63
CA LYS A 74 7.77 -19.60 5.75
C LYS A 74 6.81 -20.65 5.19
N ALA A 75 5.51 -20.52 5.47
CA ALA A 75 4.48 -21.44 5.00
C ALA A 75 4.37 -21.44 3.47
N PHE A 76 4.30 -20.26 2.84
CA PHE A 76 4.19 -20.13 1.39
C PHE A 76 5.37 -20.81 0.68
N LYS A 77 6.59 -20.56 1.16
CA LYS A 77 7.79 -21.25 0.67
C LYS A 77 7.72 -22.77 0.85
N ALA A 78 7.23 -23.25 2.01
CA ALA A 78 7.08 -24.68 2.26
C ALA A 78 6.04 -25.35 1.35
N PHE A 79 5.00 -24.60 0.94
CA PHE A 79 4.00 -25.06 -0.03
C PHE A 79 4.42 -24.89 -1.49
N GLY A 80 5.64 -24.40 -1.75
CA GLY A 80 6.14 -24.19 -3.11
C GLY A 80 5.49 -23.01 -3.85
N ILE A 81 4.95 -22.04 -3.09
CA ILE A 81 4.43 -20.79 -3.65
C ILE A 81 5.61 -19.82 -3.79
N ASP A 82 5.92 -19.46 -5.03
CA ASP A 82 6.93 -18.44 -5.35
C ASP A 82 6.22 -17.09 -5.48
N GLU A 83 6.53 -16.16 -4.57
CA GLU A 83 5.93 -14.84 -4.53
C GLU A 83 6.83 -13.82 -5.21
N THR A 84 6.24 -12.96 -6.03
CA THR A 84 6.87 -11.70 -6.45
C THR A 84 7.02 -10.76 -5.25
N GLU A 85 7.84 -9.70 -5.41
CA GLU A 85 8.04 -8.69 -4.37
C GLU A 85 6.72 -8.02 -3.94
N ASP A 86 5.86 -7.67 -4.89
CA ASP A 86 4.55 -7.07 -4.62
C ASP A 86 3.60 -8.06 -3.91
N GLU A 87 3.60 -9.35 -4.29
CA GLU A 87 2.78 -10.36 -3.62
C GLU A 87 3.22 -10.57 -2.16
N ALA A 88 4.53 -10.66 -1.92
CA ALA A 88 5.07 -10.78 -0.57
C ALA A 88 4.76 -9.53 0.27
N ARG A 89 4.83 -8.35 -0.34
CA ARG A 89 4.46 -7.07 0.28
C ARG A 89 2.97 -7.00 0.61
N TYR A 90 2.09 -7.49 -0.26
CA TYR A 90 0.64 -7.56 0.00
C TYR A 90 0.31 -8.60 1.07
N ARG A 91 0.96 -9.76 1.08
CA ARG A 91 0.82 -10.74 2.15
C ARG A 91 1.22 -10.16 3.50
N HIS A 92 2.33 -9.41 3.56
CA HIS A 92 2.74 -8.70 4.77
C HIS A 92 1.63 -7.75 5.24
N ALA A 93 1.18 -6.83 4.39
CA ALA A 93 0.10 -5.90 4.74
C ALA A 93 -1.19 -6.63 5.18
N ALA A 94 -1.57 -7.71 4.49
CA ALA A 94 -2.74 -8.50 4.82
C ALA A 94 -2.64 -9.13 6.22
N CYS A 95 -1.46 -9.62 6.62
CA CYS A 95 -1.25 -10.17 7.96
C CYS A 95 -1.40 -9.10 9.05
N LEU A 96 -0.87 -7.89 8.82
CA LEU A 96 -1.04 -6.76 9.72
C LEU A 96 -2.51 -6.36 9.88
N LEU A 97 -3.26 -6.41 8.79
CA LEU A 97 -4.67 -6.00 8.75
C LEU A 97 -5.66 -7.11 9.14
N ALA A 98 -5.22 -8.36 9.29
CA ALA A 98 -6.10 -9.52 9.43
C ALA A 98 -7.05 -9.44 10.64
N ASP A 99 -6.63 -8.74 11.70
CA ASP A 99 -7.34 -8.72 12.97
C ASP A 99 -8.07 -7.40 13.29
N ILE A 100 -8.04 -6.41 12.39
CA ILE A 100 -8.58 -5.08 12.69
C ILE A 100 -10.11 -5.06 12.86
N GLY A 101 -10.80 -6.07 12.33
CA GLY A 101 -12.26 -6.19 12.32
C GLY A 101 -12.86 -6.98 13.50
N TRP A 102 -12.06 -7.44 14.47
CA TRP A 102 -12.48 -8.44 15.46
C TRP A 102 -13.68 -8.07 16.33
N ARG A 103 -14.02 -6.79 16.46
CA ARG A 103 -15.19 -6.30 17.23
C ARG A 103 -16.49 -6.22 16.42
N ALA A 104 -16.45 -6.50 15.12
CA ALA A 104 -17.65 -6.53 14.29
C ALA A 104 -18.57 -7.70 14.70
N HIS A 105 -19.86 -7.58 14.38
CA HIS A 105 -20.80 -8.69 14.58
C HIS A 105 -20.35 -9.90 13.71
N PRO A 106 -20.33 -11.13 14.26
CA PRO A 106 -19.99 -12.33 13.50
C PRO A 106 -20.93 -12.62 12.32
#